data_AF-A0A1H6DFS0-F1
#
_entry.id   AF-A0A1H6DFS0-F1
#
_cell.length_a   1.000
_cell.length_b   1.000
_cell.length_c   1.000
_cell.angle_alpha   90.00
_cell.angle_beta   90.00
_cell.angle_gamma   90.00
#
_symmetry.space_group_name_H-M   'P 1'
#
loop_
_entity.id
_entity.type
_entity.pdbx_description
1 polymer ?
#
loop_
_entity_poly.entity_id
_entity_poly.type
_entity_poly.pdbx_seq_one_letter_code
_entity_poly.pdbx_strand_id
1 'polypeptide(L)'
;MKKRVHLIRRFARLAKCAGIATVLAAGLCLGTGTAAHAAASPLAPLDAATVSQFKLHLLSDNTGAIKAEDSPTSGLAPVALDFLAGKGADGKAGLCFPEPFNPGVDADGYCWNNAVDDSGSNDWDPQGFSVPHTASADGTYSSRRWEATSWHGPDDTESKIRFVDRSSSTPNYEDVLLVTPAADGSVSPLAGNHGDGLVWFGDNLLIANGRSLYVAKVSDLHRDAAEPDGFAYVLPIRYAYNTLSAGDTSCLTLDSPCLNGLSFDREHSALTSNEFYASQADGRIVRWPFDTSTGLPQADSGSDTTVGAAATATAAWVSPVWAMQGVLYAKGTFYISGMCPGSFDTGYRTTPGADTSACVHTATSGTAPSVLTAVPDMTQNIDYDASTDRIRGVSEVGQAGETYPERLVFDFAPTARAITTVRLRNAGTGKCLTPYGSSLNNGADITQWDCNGKSAQNWYWDGSEIRNFQSNRCLTVYGGSTTPGAVATQWTCDGGTAEQWTRVAASGGSELVNGNSKQCLTVYGGSGTNGADATQWTCDTSDPLHSWVGYTP
;
A
#
# COMPACT_ATOMS: atom_id res chain seq x y z
N MET A 1 31.76 19.41 -24.85
CA MET A 1 31.23 20.67 -25.43
C MET A 1 30.25 20.39 -26.57
N LYS A 2 28.95 20.55 -26.36
CA LYS A 2 27.94 21.07 -27.33
C LYS A 2 26.61 21.19 -26.58
N LYS A 3 25.80 22.21 -26.89
CA LYS A 3 24.51 22.51 -26.23
C LYS A 3 23.36 22.36 -27.25
N ARG A 4 22.13 22.19 -26.74
CA ARG A 4 20.78 22.60 -27.27
C ARG A 4 19.77 21.45 -27.24
N VAL A 5 18.47 21.66 -26.97
CA VAL A 5 17.72 22.77 -26.33
C VAL A 5 16.33 22.23 -25.93
N HIS A 6 15.71 22.71 -24.83
CA HIS A 6 14.32 22.36 -24.50
C HIS A 6 13.31 22.93 -25.50
N LEU A 7 12.19 22.24 -25.74
CA LEU A 7 11.01 22.85 -26.37
C LEU A 7 9.70 22.39 -25.73
N ILE A 8 9.10 23.28 -24.93
CA ILE A 8 7.78 23.10 -24.33
C ILE A 8 6.70 23.20 -25.43
N ARG A 9 5.70 22.29 -25.43
CA ARG A 9 4.46 22.45 -26.20
C ARG A 9 3.23 22.04 -25.39
N ARG A 10 2.52 23.04 -24.87
CA ARG A 10 1.13 22.89 -24.41
C ARG A 10 0.20 22.78 -25.62
N PHE A 11 -0.80 21.90 -25.57
CA PHE A 11 -1.95 21.94 -26.46
C PHE A 11 -3.25 21.95 -25.65
N ALA A 12 -3.99 23.05 -25.71
CA ALA A 12 -5.38 23.11 -25.28
C ALA A 12 -6.30 22.93 -26.49
N ARG A 13 -7.37 22.15 -26.34
CA ARG A 13 -8.46 22.07 -27.34
C ARG A 13 -9.77 22.49 -26.70
N LEU A 14 -10.28 23.66 -27.08
CA LEU A 14 -11.67 24.04 -26.85
C LEU A 14 -12.55 23.43 -27.95
N ALA A 15 -13.58 22.70 -27.55
CA ALA A 15 -14.69 22.32 -28.43
C ALA A 15 -15.87 23.28 -28.22
N LYS A 16 -16.48 23.76 -29.31
CA LYS A 16 -17.76 24.48 -29.28
C LYS A 16 -18.79 23.62 -29.99
N CYS A 17 -19.93 23.38 -29.34
CA CYS A 17 -21.15 22.93 -30.01
C CYS A 17 -22.29 23.89 -29.66
N ALA A 18 -22.98 24.40 -30.68
CA ALA A 18 -24.29 25.03 -30.55
C ALA A 18 -25.33 24.01 -31.02
N GLY A 19 -26.42 23.84 -30.26
CA GLY A 19 -27.41 22.80 -30.50
C GLY A 19 -28.71 23.28 -31.15
N ILE A 20 -29.63 22.33 -31.29
CA ILE A 20 -31.06 22.51 -31.62
C ILE A 20 -31.86 21.62 -30.66
N ALA A 21 -33.01 22.10 -30.18
CA ALA A 21 -33.91 21.40 -29.24
C ALA A 21 -34.98 20.57 -30.01
N THR A 22 -35.98 19.90 -29.44
CA THR A 22 -36.62 19.77 -28.09
C THR A 22 -37.35 18.40 -28.12
N VAL A 23 -37.75 17.69 -27.06
CA VAL A 23 -37.95 17.92 -25.61
C VAL A 23 -37.36 16.70 -24.83
N LEU A 24 -37.60 16.34 -23.55
CA LEU A 24 -38.57 16.74 -22.51
C LEU A 24 -37.88 16.90 -21.14
N ALA A 25 -38.58 16.65 -20.01
CA ALA A 25 -38.11 16.97 -18.66
C ALA A 25 -38.07 15.77 -17.69
N ALA A 26 -36.93 15.60 -17.04
CA ALA A 26 -36.79 15.31 -15.62
C ALA A 26 -35.52 16.03 -15.13
N GLY A 27 -35.53 16.65 -13.95
CA GLY A 27 -34.49 17.60 -13.55
C GLY A 27 -33.26 16.93 -12.92
N LEU A 28 -32.08 17.09 -13.52
CA LEU A 28 -30.79 16.94 -12.84
C LEU A 28 -30.21 18.34 -12.55
N CYS A 29 -29.91 18.61 -11.28
CA CYS A 29 -28.98 19.66 -10.92
C CYS A 29 -27.56 19.16 -11.22
N LEU A 30 -26.92 19.69 -12.25
CA LEU A 30 -25.50 19.43 -12.54
C LEU A 30 -24.61 20.15 -11.51
N GLY A 31 -24.48 19.53 -10.33
CA GLY A 31 -23.45 19.88 -9.37
C GLY A 31 -22.09 19.45 -9.89
N THR A 32 -21.10 20.35 -9.85
CA THR A 32 -19.69 19.99 -10.02
C THR A 32 -19.28 19.10 -8.85
N GLY A 33 -19.10 17.80 -9.11
CA GLY A 33 -18.88 16.79 -8.07
C GLY A 33 -17.61 17.05 -7.26
N THR A 34 -17.78 17.50 -6.01
CA THR A 34 -16.75 17.37 -4.98
C THR A 34 -16.76 15.94 -4.43
N ALA A 35 -15.62 15.48 -3.90
CA ALA A 35 -15.36 14.09 -3.49
C ALA A 35 -16.14 13.59 -2.24
N ALA A 36 -17.34 14.13 -2.00
CA ALA A 36 -18.19 13.84 -0.84
C ALA A 36 -19.25 12.74 -1.08
N HIS A 37 -19.31 12.14 -2.28
CA HIS A 37 -20.40 11.23 -2.68
C HIS A 37 -20.10 9.72 -2.55
N ALA A 38 -18.86 9.30 -2.32
CA ALA A 38 -18.50 7.87 -2.23
C ALA A 38 -18.98 7.21 -0.91
N ALA A 39 -19.14 7.97 0.17
CA ALA A 39 -19.25 7.49 1.55
C ALA A 39 -20.59 6.83 1.97
N ALA A 40 -21.40 6.34 1.01
CA ALA A 40 -22.71 5.75 1.29
C ALA A 40 -23.10 4.57 0.37
N SER A 41 -22.43 4.37 -0.76
CA SER A 41 -22.69 3.23 -1.65
C SER A 41 -22.08 1.94 -1.07
N PRO A 42 -22.77 0.78 -1.16
CA PRO A 42 -22.19 -0.50 -0.78
C PRO A 42 -21.19 -1.02 -1.81
N LEU A 43 -20.24 -1.85 -1.39
CA LEU A 43 -19.50 -2.78 -2.26
C LEU A 43 -20.50 -3.84 -2.77
N ALA A 44 -21.17 -3.53 -3.88
CA ALA A 44 -22.35 -4.25 -4.33
C ALA A 44 -21.98 -5.50 -5.14
N PRO A 45 -22.41 -6.72 -4.76
CA PRO A 45 -22.17 -7.90 -5.59
C PRO A 45 -22.89 -7.81 -6.93
N LEU A 46 -22.20 -8.19 -8.01
CA LEU A 46 -22.79 -8.38 -9.32
C LEU A 46 -23.58 -9.70 -9.38
N ASP A 47 -24.56 -9.76 -10.29
CA ASP A 47 -25.37 -10.97 -10.45
C ASP A 47 -24.61 -12.09 -11.17
N ALA A 48 -25.03 -13.33 -10.93
CA ALA A 48 -24.36 -14.52 -11.46
C ALA A 48 -24.39 -14.63 -12.99
N ALA A 49 -25.34 -14.02 -13.70
CA ALA A 49 -25.35 -14.04 -15.16
C ALA A 49 -24.26 -13.11 -15.70
N THR A 50 -24.15 -11.88 -15.17
CA THR A 50 -23.05 -10.95 -15.47
C THR A 50 -21.69 -11.59 -15.15
N VAL A 51 -21.51 -12.14 -13.94
CA VAL A 51 -20.25 -12.78 -13.51
C VAL A 51 -19.86 -13.96 -14.41
N SER A 52 -20.82 -14.75 -14.90
CA SER A 52 -20.55 -15.91 -15.75
C SER A 52 -19.94 -15.58 -17.13
N GLN A 53 -20.01 -14.32 -17.54
CA GLN A 53 -19.38 -13.84 -18.78
C GLN A 53 -17.91 -13.45 -18.57
N PHE A 54 -17.48 -13.18 -17.34
CA PHE A 54 -16.09 -12.82 -17.05
C PHE A 54 -15.21 -14.07 -17.15
N LYS A 55 -14.39 -14.12 -18.19
CA LYS A 55 -13.48 -15.23 -18.50
C LYS A 55 -12.03 -14.77 -18.46
N LEU A 56 -11.15 -15.68 -18.05
CA LEU A 56 -9.71 -15.57 -18.22
C LEU A 56 -9.30 -16.64 -19.24
N HIS A 57 -8.99 -16.22 -20.47
CA HIS A 57 -8.68 -17.10 -21.60
C HIS A 57 -7.17 -17.26 -21.80
N LEU A 58 -6.68 -18.50 -21.97
CA LEU A 58 -5.30 -18.75 -22.36
C LEU A 58 -5.03 -18.23 -23.78
N LEU A 59 -3.93 -17.48 -23.95
CA LEU A 59 -3.43 -16.98 -25.23
C LEU A 59 -2.20 -17.74 -25.73
N SER A 60 -1.28 -18.13 -24.82
CA SER A 60 -0.07 -18.87 -25.18
C SER A 60 0.44 -19.77 -24.05
N ASP A 61 0.94 -20.95 -24.44
CA ASP A 61 1.83 -21.78 -23.63
C ASP A 61 3.22 -21.81 -24.29
N ASN A 62 4.18 -21.18 -23.62
CA ASN A 62 5.57 -21.06 -24.05
C ASN A 62 6.47 -22.15 -23.44
N THR A 63 5.93 -23.15 -22.74
CA THR A 63 6.66 -24.30 -22.18
C THR A 63 7.48 -25.08 -23.23
N GLY A 64 7.14 -24.95 -24.52
CA GLY A 64 7.94 -25.47 -25.63
C GLY A 64 9.16 -24.60 -25.98
N ALA A 65 9.04 -23.28 -25.90
CA ALA A 65 10.12 -22.32 -26.18
C ALA A 65 11.15 -22.29 -25.04
N ILE A 66 10.69 -22.25 -23.78
CA ILE A 66 11.55 -22.23 -22.59
C ILE A 66 12.49 -23.46 -22.55
N LYS A 67 12.04 -24.63 -23.04
CA LYS A 67 12.90 -25.83 -23.16
C LYS A 67 14.00 -25.73 -24.22
N ALA A 68 14.01 -24.69 -25.06
CA ALA A 68 15.11 -24.40 -25.98
C ALA A 68 16.17 -23.47 -25.35
N GLU A 69 15.83 -22.76 -24.27
CA GLU A 69 16.74 -21.88 -23.51
C GLU A 69 17.84 -22.69 -22.81
N ASP A 70 17.50 -23.90 -22.34
CA ASP A 70 18.42 -24.94 -21.84
C ASP A 70 19.49 -25.39 -22.87
N SER A 71 19.38 -24.99 -24.15
CA SER A 71 20.37 -25.31 -25.18
C SER A 71 21.70 -24.57 -24.91
N PRO A 72 22.87 -25.23 -25.00
CA PRO A 72 24.18 -24.57 -24.94
C PRO A 72 24.45 -23.50 -26.01
N THR A 73 23.49 -23.24 -26.91
CA THR A 73 23.54 -22.22 -27.96
C THR A 73 22.68 -20.99 -27.69
N SER A 74 21.85 -20.96 -26.63
CA SER A 74 20.97 -19.83 -26.31
C SER A 74 21.74 -18.60 -25.83
N GLY A 75 22.83 -18.82 -25.09
CA GLY A 75 23.51 -17.78 -24.30
C GLY A 75 22.99 -17.64 -22.86
N LEU A 76 21.93 -18.38 -22.54
CA LEU A 76 21.29 -18.41 -21.23
C LEU A 76 21.87 -19.53 -20.36
N ALA A 77 21.89 -19.33 -19.04
CA ALA A 77 22.34 -20.32 -18.07
C ALA A 77 21.36 -20.36 -16.88
N PRO A 78 20.70 -21.52 -16.58
CA PRO A 78 19.76 -21.62 -15.48
C PRO A 78 20.36 -21.26 -14.11
N VAL A 79 19.61 -20.52 -13.29
CA VAL A 79 20.01 -20.02 -11.97
C VAL A 79 18.89 -20.26 -10.97
N ALA A 80 19.20 -20.86 -9.82
CA ALA A 80 18.25 -20.93 -8.71
C ALA A 80 18.20 -19.59 -7.95
N LEU A 81 17.02 -19.13 -7.56
CA LEU A 81 16.82 -17.81 -6.91
C LEU A 81 17.74 -17.55 -5.71
N ASP A 82 18.06 -18.56 -4.91
CA ASP A 82 18.98 -18.45 -3.76
C ASP A 82 20.41 -18.01 -4.14
N PHE A 83 20.78 -18.04 -5.42
CA PHE A 83 22.04 -17.48 -5.94
C PHE A 83 22.04 -15.95 -6.00
N LEU A 84 20.87 -15.31 -6.13
CA LEU A 84 20.72 -13.84 -6.19
C LEU A 84 20.89 -13.19 -4.80
N ALA A 85 20.73 -13.97 -3.72
CA ALA A 85 20.82 -13.46 -2.36
C ALA A 85 22.21 -12.89 -2.04
N GLY A 86 22.30 -11.58 -1.76
CA GLY A 86 23.56 -10.89 -1.50
C GLY A 86 24.35 -10.57 -2.78
N LYS A 87 23.70 -10.50 -3.94
CA LYS A 87 24.31 -10.07 -5.22
C LYS A 87 24.01 -8.61 -5.57
N GLY A 88 22.77 -8.20 -5.34
CA GLY A 88 22.26 -6.91 -5.76
C GLY A 88 22.43 -5.81 -4.73
N ALA A 89 21.57 -4.79 -4.82
CA ALA A 89 21.65 -3.60 -3.99
C ALA A 89 21.11 -3.82 -2.57
N ASP A 90 21.76 -3.21 -1.58
CA ASP A 90 21.22 -3.10 -0.23
C ASP A 90 20.24 -1.92 -0.16
N GLY A 91 19.03 -2.19 0.36
CA GLY A 91 18.05 -1.18 0.74
C GLY A 91 18.22 -0.73 2.20
N LYS A 92 17.22 -0.03 2.73
CA LYS A 92 17.21 0.51 4.10
C LYS A 92 16.06 -0.08 4.92
N ALA A 93 16.35 -0.42 6.18
CA ALA A 93 15.38 -1.02 7.11
C ALA A 93 14.45 0.04 7.73
N GLY A 94 13.15 -0.26 7.86
CA GLY A 94 12.12 0.69 8.28
C GLY A 94 11.81 1.72 7.18
N LEU A 95 10.77 2.54 7.37
CA LEU A 95 10.20 3.36 6.27
C LEU A 95 10.98 4.63 5.86
N CYS A 96 12.20 4.85 6.36
CA CYS A 96 13.13 5.95 6.00
C CYS A 96 12.63 7.42 6.08
N PHE A 97 11.34 7.65 6.31
CA PHE A 97 10.73 8.96 6.39
C PHE A 97 10.80 9.59 7.77
N PRO A 98 10.65 10.93 7.85
CA PRO A 98 10.43 11.62 9.11
C PRO A 98 9.05 11.23 9.68
N GLU A 99 9.07 10.11 10.39
CA GLU A 99 8.01 9.59 11.26
C GLU A 99 6.82 8.94 10.49
N PRO A 100 6.22 7.84 11.00
CA PRO A 100 5.23 7.06 10.26
C PRO A 100 3.95 7.84 9.93
N PHE A 101 3.50 7.72 8.67
CA PHE A 101 2.28 8.33 8.11
C PHE A 101 1.02 8.07 8.96
N ASN A 102 0.95 6.90 9.59
CA ASN A 102 -0.11 6.53 10.51
C ASN A 102 0.47 5.51 11.52
N PRO A 103 0.20 5.63 12.83
CA PRO A 103 0.56 4.64 13.85
C PRO A 103 0.06 3.19 13.61
N GLY A 104 -0.87 2.96 12.68
CA GLY A 104 -1.26 1.63 12.21
C GLY A 104 -0.29 1.00 11.20
N VAL A 105 0.63 1.79 10.64
CA VAL A 105 1.60 1.45 9.60
C VAL A 105 3.01 1.38 10.21
N ASP A 106 3.83 0.46 9.69
CA ASP A 106 5.20 0.10 10.07
C ASP A 106 5.37 -0.82 11.29
N ALA A 107 6.28 -1.78 11.10
CA ALA A 107 7.02 -2.59 12.06
C ALA A 107 8.15 -3.35 11.33
N ASP A 108 7.89 -3.76 10.08
CA ASP A 108 8.76 -4.60 9.26
C ASP A 108 8.79 -4.14 7.77
N GLY A 109 8.66 -2.82 7.55
CA GLY A 109 8.84 -2.18 6.23
C GLY A 109 10.30 -1.92 5.84
N TYR A 110 10.50 -1.31 4.66
CA TYR A 110 11.80 -0.90 4.11
C TYR A 110 11.70 0.07 2.93
N CYS A 111 12.82 0.64 2.51
CA CYS A 111 12.93 1.49 1.32
C CYS A 111 14.11 1.06 0.44
N TRP A 112 14.08 1.52 -0.81
CA TRP A 112 15.12 1.23 -1.80
C TRP A 112 16.34 2.15 -1.63
N ASN A 113 17.28 2.10 -2.57
CA ASN A 113 18.56 2.77 -2.47
C ASN A 113 18.57 4.09 -3.26
N ASN A 114 18.55 5.24 -2.58
CA ASN A 114 18.44 6.57 -3.21
C ASN A 114 19.52 6.88 -4.26
N ALA A 115 20.68 6.22 -4.21
CA ALA A 115 21.73 6.41 -5.20
C ALA A 115 21.37 5.81 -6.57
N VAL A 116 20.38 4.91 -6.62
CA VAL A 116 19.90 4.20 -7.79
C VAL A 116 18.41 4.51 -7.99
N ASP A 117 17.57 4.08 -7.05
CA ASP A 117 16.12 3.94 -7.20
C ASP A 117 15.32 5.22 -6.94
N ASP A 118 15.80 6.10 -6.07
CA ASP A 118 15.08 7.32 -5.64
C ASP A 118 15.87 8.61 -5.96
N SER A 119 16.75 8.50 -6.96
CA SER A 119 17.61 9.58 -7.45
C SER A 119 16.86 10.76 -8.10
N GLY A 120 15.55 10.61 -8.36
CA GLY A 120 14.75 11.54 -9.16
C GLY A 120 15.04 11.50 -10.67
N SER A 121 15.94 10.61 -11.10
CA SER A 121 16.16 10.21 -12.49
C SER A 121 16.16 8.69 -12.64
N ASN A 122 15.45 8.00 -11.74
CA ASN A 122 15.13 6.59 -11.92
C ASN A 122 13.82 6.48 -12.68
N ASP A 123 13.96 6.01 -13.92
CA ASP A 123 12.92 5.83 -14.92
C ASP A 123 12.08 4.54 -14.70
N TRP A 124 12.19 3.92 -13.51
CA TRP A 124 11.46 2.70 -13.12
C TRP A 124 10.49 2.94 -11.97
N ASP A 125 9.26 2.43 -12.13
CA ASP A 125 8.16 2.61 -11.19
C ASP A 125 7.58 1.26 -10.71
N PRO A 126 7.40 1.05 -9.38
CA PRO A 126 6.88 -0.19 -8.81
C PRO A 126 5.35 -0.20 -8.75
N GLN A 127 4.74 -1.32 -9.12
CA GLN A 127 3.27 -1.48 -9.17
C GLN A 127 2.79 -2.66 -8.31
N GLY A 128 3.14 -3.89 -8.71
CA GLY A 128 2.80 -5.10 -7.97
C GLY A 128 3.74 -5.38 -6.81
N PHE A 129 3.19 -5.97 -5.74
CA PHE A 129 3.91 -6.53 -4.59
C PHE A 129 3.28 -7.87 -4.21
N SER A 130 4.08 -8.88 -3.85
CA SER A 130 3.59 -10.10 -3.20
C SER A 130 4.65 -10.83 -2.36
N VAL A 131 4.21 -11.54 -1.32
CA VAL A 131 5.02 -12.53 -0.59
C VAL A 131 4.85 -13.94 -1.19
N PRO A 132 5.82 -14.86 -1.04
CA PRO A 132 5.66 -16.23 -1.49
C PRO A 132 4.53 -16.94 -0.73
N HIS A 133 3.44 -17.24 -1.42
CA HIS A 133 2.32 -18.04 -0.93
C HIS A 133 2.50 -19.53 -1.27
N THR A 134 1.87 -20.38 -0.46
CA THR A 134 1.61 -21.79 -0.79
C THR A 134 0.19 -22.17 -0.38
N ALA A 135 -0.23 -23.42 -0.58
CA ALA A 135 -1.55 -23.88 -0.11
C ALA A 135 -1.76 -23.75 1.42
N SER A 136 -0.69 -23.70 2.24
CA SER A 136 -0.78 -23.76 3.71
C SER A 136 0.14 -22.83 4.49
N ALA A 137 1.02 -22.07 3.84
CA ALA A 137 1.98 -21.14 4.46
C ALA A 137 2.32 -19.96 3.54
N ASP A 138 2.85 -18.89 4.12
CA ASP A 138 3.21 -17.63 3.44
C ASP A 138 4.65 -17.18 3.83
N GLY A 139 5.19 -16.19 3.11
CA GLY A 139 6.38 -15.43 3.50
C GLY A 139 7.74 -16.09 3.25
N THR A 140 7.80 -17.32 2.72
CA THR A 140 9.08 -18.03 2.50
C THR A 140 9.14 -18.83 1.20
N TYR A 141 10.31 -18.80 0.56
CA TYR A 141 10.65 -19.64 -0.60
C TYR A 141 12.06 -20.21 -0.40
N SER A 142 12.27 -21.48 -0.74
CA SER A 142 13.53 -22.21 -0.46
C SER A 142 14.08 -22.05 0.97
N SER A 143 13.19 -21.96 1.97
CA SER A 143 13.48 -21.67 3.39
C SER A 143 14.09 -20.29 3.72
N ARG A 144 14.28 -19.41 2.73
CA ARG A 144 14.59 -17.99 2.93
C ARG A 144 13.29 -17.17 3.04
N ARG A 145 13.35 -16.01 3.69
CA ARG A 145 12.27 -15.01 3.58
C ARG A 145 12.52 -14.20 2.32
N TRP A 146 11.70 -14.40 1.31
CA TRP A 146 11.73 -13.65 0.05
C TRP A 146 10.47 -12.79 -0.06
N GLU A 147 10.56 -11.71 -0.82
CA GLU A 147 9.43 -10.88 -1.27
C GLU A 147 9.68 -10.49 -2.73
N ALA A 148 8.64 -10.16 -3.50
CA ALA A 148 8.77 -9.77 -4.90
C ALA A 148 7.95 -8.51 -5.22
N THR A 149 8.48 -7.68 -6.13
CA THR A 149 7.77 -6.52 -6.69
C THR A 149 7.88 -6.49 -8.22
N SER A 150 6.82 -6.13 -8.92
CA SER A 150 6.86 -5.84 -10.36
C SER A 150 7.07 -4.35 -10.59
N TRP A 151 7.91 -4.03 -11.57
CA TRP A 151 8.21 -2.66 -11.98
C TRP A 151 8.15 -2.56 -13.52
N HIS A 152 7.76 -1.40 -14.03
CA HIS A 152 7.88 -1.05 -15.45
C HIS A 152 8.91 0.07 -15.65
N GLY A 153 9.49 0.11 -16.85
CA GLY A 153 10.30 1.22 -17.33
C GLY A 153 9.47 2.26 -18.09
N PRO A 154 10.13 3.19 -18.81
CA PRO A 154 9.45 4.22 -19.60
C PRO A 154 8.56 3.66 -20.71
N ASP A 155 7.43 4.35 -20.94
CA ASP A 155 6.48 4.05 -22.03
C ASP A 155 6.03 2.57 -22.07
N ASP A 156 6.04 1.87 -20.93
CA ASP A 156 5.79 0.43 -20.73
C ASP A 156 6.65 -0.48 -21.63
N THR A 157 7.81 0.00 -22.10
CA THR A 157 8.62 -0.68 -23.11
C THR A 157 9.35 -1.92 -22.60
N GLU A 158 9.58 -1.99 -21.29
CA GLU A 158 10.20 -3.10 -20.58
C GLU A 158 9.65 -3.20 -19.15
N SER A 159 9.81 -4.38 -18.54
CA SER A 159 9.31 -4.66 -17.19
C SER A 159 10.15 -5.71 -16.48
N LYS A 160 10.21 -5.66 -15.15
CA LYS A 160 11.08 -6.52 -14.32
C LYS A 160 10.37 -7.00 -13.06
N ILE A 161 10.87 -8.10 -12.51
CA ILE A 161 10.62 -8.52 -11.13
C ILE A 161 11.88 -8.21 -10.32
N ARG A 162 11.69 -7.46 -9.23
CA ARG A 162 12.69 -7.26 -8.19
C ARG A 162 12.44 -8.26 -7.07
N PHE A 163 13.37 -9.19 -6.89
CA PHE A 163 13.34 -10.15 -5.78
C PHE A 163 14.11 -9.57 -4.59
N VAL A 164 13.52 -9.61 -3.40
CA VAL A 164 14.07 -9.04 -2.17
C VAL A 164 14.30 -10.14 -1.13
N ASP A 165 15.56 -10.36 -0.74
CA ASP A 165 15.89 -11.22 0.39
C ASP A 165 15.71 -10.43 1.70
N ARG A 166 14.77 -10.91 2.51
CA ARG A 166 14.40 -10.39 3.84
C ARG A 166 14.87 -11.31 4.96
N SER A 167 15.80 -12.23 4.68
CA SER A 167 16.43 -13.11 5.69
C SER A 167 17.44 -12.38 6.61
N SER A 168 17.58 -11.07 6.43
CA SER A 168 18.46 -10.15 7.17
C SER A 168 17.67 -8.88 7.52
N SER A 169 18.10 -8.13 8.54
CA SER A 169 17.51 -6.83 8.88
C SER A 169 17.69 -5.78 7.77
N THR A 170 18.78 -5.88 7.01
CA THR A 170 18.97 -5.12 5.77
C THR A 170 18.39 -5.93 4.61
N PRO A 171 17.40 -5.41 3.85
CA PRO A 171 16.95 -6.05 2.63
C PRO A 171 18.03 -5.94 1.54
N ASN A 172 18.30 -7.03 0.84
CA ASN A 172 19.13 -7.05 -0.36
C ASN A 172 18.27 -7.48 -1.54
N TYR A 173 18.38 -6.80 -2.69
CA TYR A 173 17.50 -7.06 -3.84
C TYR A 173 18.22 -7.06 -5.18
N GLU A 174 17.79 -7.97 -6.05
CA GLU A 174 18.29 -8.15 -7.42
C GLU A 174 17.15 -7.97 -8.41
N ASP A 175 17.44 -7.33 -9.54
CA ASP A 175 16.47 -7.07 -10.61
C ASP A 175 16.57 -8.14 -11.71
N VAL A 176 15.42 -8.64 -12.15
CA VAL A 176 15.30 -9.69 -13.18
C VAL A 176 14.31 -9.25 -14.25
N LEU A 177 14.78 -9.12 -15.50
CA LEU A 177 13.96 -8.67 -16.63
C LEU A 177 12.90 -9.72 -17.00
N LEU A 178 11.65 -9.31 -17.16
CA LEU A 178 10.61 -10.15 -17.75
C LEU A 178 10.80 -10.21 -19.27
N VAL A 179 10.84 -11.43 -19.82
CA VAL A 179 11.09 -11.63 -21.26
C VAL A 179 10.04 -12.51 -21.93
N THR A 180 9.82 -12.26 -23.22
CA THR A 180 9.10 -13.17 -24.11
C THR A 180 10.08 -14.17 -24.71
N PRO A 181 9.85 -15.48 -24.56
CA PRO A 181 10.71 -16.53 -25.12
C PRO A 181 10.36 -16.86 -26.58
N ALA A 182 11.37 -17.19 -27.39
CA ALA A 182 11.22 -17.59 -28.79
C ALA A 182 11.52 -19.08 -29.01
N ALA A 183 10.97 -19.65 -30.09
CA ALA A 183 11.07 -21.08 -30.39
C ALA A 183 12.47 -21.58 -30.78
N ASP A 184 13.46 -20.70 -30.89
CA ASP A 184 14.88 -21.00 -31.10
C ASP A 184 15.72 -20.92 -29.81
N GLY A 185 15.10 -20.59 -28.67
CA GLY A 185 15.77 -20.42 -27.38
C GLY A 185 16.36 -19.02 -27.16
N SER A 186 16.04 -18.05 -28.03
CA SER A 186 16.31 -16.63 -27.78
C SER A 186 15.18 -15.96 -26.97
N VAL A 187 15.48 -14.83 -26.34
CA VAL A 187 14.56 -14.05 -25.51
C VAL A 187 14.57 -12.57 -25.91
N SER A 188 13.46 -11.86 -25.65
CA SER A 188 13.34 -10.41 -25.85
C SER A 188 12.53 -9.76 -24.73
N PRO A 189 12.78 -8.49 -24.34
CA PRO A 189 12.03 -7.79 -23.29
C PRO A 189 10.50 -7.88 -23.43
N LEU A 190 9.79 -8.03 -22.31
CA LEU A 190 8.33 -8.02 -22.27
C LEU A 190 7.80 -6.59 -22.34
N ALA A 191 7.56 -6.12 -23.57
CA ALA A 191 7.00 -4.81 -23.86
C ALA A 191 5.45 -4.76 -23.72
N GLY A 192 4.93 -3.58 -23.37
CA GLY A 192 3.51 -3.34 -23.11
C GLY A 192 3.04 -3.88 -21.77
N ASN A 193 3.92 -3.90 -20.76
CA ASN A 193 3.66 -4.46 -19.44
C ASN A 193 3.97 -3.45 -18.33
N HIS A 194 2.93 -2.77 -17.85
CA HIS A 194 2.96 -1.89 -16.68
C HIS A 194 3.07 -2.71 -15.38
N GLY A 195 2.51 -3.93 -15.36
CA GLY A 195 2.70 -4.91 -14.29
C GLY A 195 1.94 -4.61 -13.00
N ASP A 196 0.77 -3.96 -13.14
CA ASP A 196 -0.19 -3.49 -12.13
C ASP A 196 -0.30 -4.32 -10.83
N GLY A 197 -0.28 -5.65 -10.93
CA GLY A 197 -0.46 -6.54 -9.78
C GLY A 197 0.43 -7.77 -9.85
N LEU A 198 0.73 -8.35 -8.69
CA LEU A 198 1.62 -9.50 -8.57
C LEU A 198 1.06 -10.48 -7.54
N VAL A 199 1.14 -11.78 -7.83
CA VAL A 199 0.95 -12.87 -6.86
C VAL A 199 2.07 -13.88 -7.04
N TRP A 200 2.80 -14.20 -5.97
CA TRP A 200 3.76 -15.29 -5.95
C TRP A 200 3.13 -16.52 -5.32
N PHE A 201 2.81 -17.55 -6.10
CA PHE A 201 2.28 -18.81 -5.56
C PHE A 201 3.19 -20.00 -5.90
N GLY A 202 3.87 -20.50 -4.87
CA GLY A 202 4.84 -21.59 -4.95
C GLY A 202 6.01 -21.20 -5.84
N ASP A 203 6.06 -21.80 -7.02
CA ASP A 203 7.07 -21.55 -8.05
C ASP A 203 6.58 -20.58 -9.13
N ASN A 204 5.28 -20.25 -9.19
CA ASN A 204 4.73 -19.34 -10.20
C ASN A 204 4.70 -17.89 -9.69
N LEU A 205 5.10 -16.95 -10.54
CA LEU A 205 4.75 -15.53 -10.42
C LEU A 205 3.65 -15.21 -11.42
N LEU A 206 2.53 -14.69 -10.94
CA LEU A 206 1.39 -14.26 -11.76
C LEU A 206 1.35 -12.73 -11.77
N ILE A 207 1.53 -12.13 -12.95
CA ILE A 207 1.64 -10.69 -13.16
C ILE A 207 0.39 -10.19 -13.89
N ALA A 208 -0.39 -9.33 -13.24
CA ALA A 208 -1.54 -8.66 -13.80
C ALA A 208 -1.12 -7.38 -14.54
N ASN A 209 -1.73 -7.13 -15.69
CA ASN A 209 -1.39 -6.00 -16.57
C ASN A 209 -2.59 -5.61 -17.44
N GLY A 210 -3.47 -4.73 -16.95
CA GLY A 210 -4.62 -4.20 -17.67
C GLY A 210 -5.61 -5.28 -18.13
N ARG A 211 -5.43 -5.81 -19.34
CA ARG A 211 -6.25 -6.90 -19.92
C ARG A 211 -5.61 -8.28 -19.86
N SER A 212 -4.35 -8.36 -19.43
CA SER A 212 -3.51 -9.56 -19.50
C SER A 212 -3.20 -10.10 -18.10
N LEU A 213 -3.07 -11.43 -17.99
CA LEU A 213 -2.36 -12.08 -16.88
C LEU A 213 -1.19 -12.87 -17.47
N TYR A 214 0.03 -12.52 -17.10
CA TYR A 214 1.23 -13.27 -17.44
C TYR A 214 1.60 -14.21 -16.30
N VAL A 215 2.21 -15.35 -16.62
CA VAL A 215 2.78 -16.26 -15.62
C VAL A 215 4.19 -16.61 -16.00
N ALA A 216 5.13 -16.31 -15.11
CA ALA A 216 6.51 -16.77 -15.14
C ALA A 216 6.73 -17.80 -14.03
N LYS A 217 7.86 -18.53 -14.07
CA LYS A 217 8.25 -19.43 -12.98
C LYS A 217 9.63 -19.09 -12.45
N VAL A 218 9.78 -19.16 -11.13
CA VAL A 218 11.06 -18.96 -10.44
C VAL A 218 12.07 -20.05 -10.81
N SER A 219 11.61 -21.25 -11.19
CA SER A 219 12.44 -22.31 -11.80
C SER A 219 13.06 -21.96 -13.15
N ASP A 220 12.47 -21.01 -13.89
CA ASP A 220 12.86 -20.65 -15.26
C ASP A 220 13.80 -19.43 -15.28
N LEU A 221 14.33 -19.05 -14.12
CA LEU A 221 15.30 -17.97 -13.96
C LEU A 221 16.62 -18.32 -14.64
N HIS A 222 17.09 -17.45 -15.53
CA HIS A 222 18.37 -17.60 -16.22
C HIS A 222 19.27 -16.38 -15.95
N ARG A 223 20.59 -16.59 -15.94
CA ARG A 223 21.56 -15.54 -16.26
C ARG A 223 21.68 -15.46 -17.78
N ASP A 224 21.61 -14.26 -18.33
CA ASP A 224 21.94 -14.00 -19.74
C ASP A 224 23.40 -13.55 -19.86
N ALA A 225 24.09 -13.96 -20.92
CA ALA A 225 25.43 -13.50 -21.27
C ALA A 225 25.43 -12.25 -22.18
N ALA A 226 24.29 -11.91 -22.79
CA ALA A 226 24.08 -10.69 -23.57
C ALA A 226 23.73 -9.48 -22.71
N GLU A 227 23.25 -9.71 -21.48
CA GLU A 227 22.82 -8.69 -20.50
C GLU A 227 21.80 -7.68 -21.11
N PRO A 228 20.65 -8.17 -21.63
CA PRO A 228 19.68 -7.37 -22.37
C PRO A 228 19.19 -6.19 -21.54
N ASP A 229 19.23 -5.00 -22.15
CA ASP A 229 18.93 -3.69 -21.54
C ASP A 229 19.62 -3.42 -20.19
N GLY A 230 20.73 -4.13 -19.93
CA GLY A 230 21.55 -4.02 -18.72
C GLY A 230 21.26 -5.07 -17.64
N PHE A 231 20.30 -5.96 -17.85
CA PHE A 231 19.91 -6.97 -16.85
C PHE A 231 20.74 -8.25 -16.96
N ALA A 232 21.46 -8.59 -15.88
CA ALA A 232 22.23 -9.83 -15.80
C ALA A 232 21.37 -11.10 -15.76
N TYR A 233 20.08 -10.98 -15.39
CA TYR A 233 19.15 -12.08 -15.21
C TYR A 233 17.83 -11.82 -15.92
N VAL A 234 17.23 -12.88 -16.47
CA VAL A 234 15.97 -12.86 -17.21
C VAL A 234 15.01 -13.93 -16.70
N LEU A 235 13.71 -13.67 -16.81
CA LEU A 235 12.62 -14.57 -16.42
C LEU A 235 11.58 -14.66 -17.55
N PRO A 236 11.44 -15.82 -18.22
CA PRO A 236 10.57 -15.95 -19.37
C PRO A 236 9.09 -16.09 -18.97
N ILE A 237 8.21 -15.43 -19.72
CA ILE A 237 6.77 -15.64 -19.60
C ILE A 237 6.41 -17.01 -20.18
N ARG A 238 5.98 -17.92 -19.31
CA ARG A 238 5.57 -19.28 -19.64
C ARG A 238 4.12 -19.35 -20.12
N TYR A 239 3.20 -18.65 -19.46
CA TYR A 239 1.80 -18.57 -19.88
C TYR A 239 1.36 -17.13 -20.02
N ALA A 240 0.50 -16.85 -21.00
CA ALA A 240 -0.21 -15.57 -21.08
C ALA A 240 -1.71 -15.85 -21.22
N TYR A 241 -2.52 -15.08 -20.48
CA TYR A 241 -3.97 -15.10 -20.53
C TYR A 241 -4.50 -13.68 -20.79
N ASN A 242 -5.76 -13.54 -21.20
CA ASN A 242 -6.46 -12.26 -21.17
C ASN A 242 -7.90 -12.37 -20.64
N THR A 243 -8.48 -11.21 -20.34
CA THR A 243 -9.87 -11.06 -19.89
C THR A 243 -10.84 -10.62 -21.00
N LEU A 244 -10.42 -10.65 -22.27
CA LEU A 244 -11.20 -10.07 -23.36
C LEU A 244 -12.23 -11.04 -23.94
N SER A 245 -13.50 -10.61 -23.88
CA SER A 245 -14.61 -11.20 -24.62
C SER A 245 -14.43 -11.07 -26.13
N ALA A 246 -15.06 -11.98 -26.88
CA ALA A 246 -14.85 -12.14 -28.31
C ALA A 246 -15.30 -10.92 -29.14
N GLY A 247 -14.34 -10.11 -29.57
CA GLY A 247 -14.55 -8.90 -30.37
C GLY A 247 -14.06 -7.62 -29.70
N ASP A 248 -13.80 -7.64 -28.40
CA ASP A 248 -13.22 -6.52 -27.67
C ASP A 248 -11.73 -6.35 -27.96
N THR A 249 -11.26 -5.11 -27.86
CA THR A 249 -9.84 -4.76 -28.02
C THR A 249 -9.20 -4.21 -26.74
N SER A 250 -10.02 -3.73 -25.80
CA SER A 250 -9.66 -3.27 -24.45
C SER A 250 -10.56 -3.93 -23.41
N CYS A 251 -10.13 -3.95 -22.14
CA CYS A 251 -11.01 -4.20 -21.01
C CYS A 251 -11.82 -2.92 -20.66
N LEU A 252 -12.47 -2.88 -19.48
CA LEU A 252 -13.50 -1.90 -19.08
C LEU A 252 -14.81 -1.96 -19.91
N THR A 253 -15.03 -3.02 -20.70
CA THR A 253 -16.34 -3.28 -21.34
C THR A 253 -17.26 -4.03 -20.37
N LEU A 254 -18.54 -4.17 -20.69
CA LEU A 254 -19.51 -4.88 -19.84
C LEU A 254 -19.02 -6.29 -19.46
N ASP A 255 -18.38 -6.99 -20.40
CA ASP A 255 -18.05 -8.41 -20.28
C ASP A 255 -16.54 -8.68 -20.20
N SER A 256 -15.69 -7.67 -20.43
CA SER A 256 -14.22 -7.73 -20.33
C SER A 256 -13.69 -6.88 -19.15
N PRO A 257 -13.54 -7.45 -17.94
CA PRO A 257 -12.99 -6.74 -16.78
C PRO A 257 -11.47 -6.53 -16.89
N CYS A 258 -10.93 -5.48 -16.29
CA CYS A 258 -9.47 -5.31 -16.16
C CYS A 258 -8.88 -6.03 -14.93
N LEU A 259 -7.55 -6.12 -14.92
CA LEU A 259 -6.66 -6.69 -13.92
C LEU A 259 -5.62 -5.63 -13.53
N ASN A 260 -6.06 -4.53 -12.89
CA ASN A 260 -5.20 -3.43 -12.43
C ASN A 260 -4.74 -3.61 -10.97
N GLY A 261 -4.33 -4.83 -10.63
CA GLY A 261 -4.03 -5.27 -9.27
C GLY A 261 -4.40 -6.74 -9.10
N LEU A 262 -3.69 -7.44 -8.21
CA LEU A 262 -3.81 -8.89 -8.00
C LEU A 262 -3.37 -9.30 -6.60
N SER A 263 -4.11 -10.21 -5.96
CA SER A 263 -3.73 -10.83 -4.68
C SER A 263 -4.28 -12.25 -4.56
N PHE A 264 -3.74 -13.04 -3.62
CA PHE A 264 -4.19 -14.39 -3.34
C PHE A 264 -5.25 -14.45 -2.21
N ASP A 265 -6.48 -14.82 -2.56
CA ASP A 265 -7.56 -15.12 -1.63
C ASP A 265 -7.41 -16.55 -1.08
N ARG A 266 -6.62 -16.64 0.00
CA ARG A 266 -6.36 -17.87 0.74
C ARG A 266 -7.63 -18.54 1.30
N GLU A 267 -8.69 -17.78 1.58
CA GLU A 267 -9.94 -18.32 2.15
C GLU A 267 -10.79 -19.04 1.10
N HIS A 268 -10.70 -18.64 -0.17
CA HIS A 268 -11.49 -19.22 -1.27
C HIS A 268 -10.67 -20.07 -2.25
N SER A 269 -9.33 -20.11 -2.12
CA SER A 269 -8.43 -20.61 -3.18
C SER A 269 -8.71 -19.91 -4.50
N ALA A 270 -8.51 -18.59 -4.50
CA ALA A 270 -8.82 -17.72 -5.63
C ALA A 270 -7.77 -16.61 -5.79
N LEU A 271 -7.77 -15.96 -6.96
CA LEU A 271 -7.12 -14.66 -7.17
C LEU A 271 -8.20 -13.57 -7.07
N THR A 272 -7.89 -12.44 -6.44
CA THR A 272 -8.74 -11.24 -6.49
C THR A 272 -8.06 -10.17 -7.33
N SER A 273 -8.79 -9.51 -8.23
CA SER A 273 -8.31 -8.37 -9.04
C SER A 273 -9.28 -7.19 -9.00
N ASN A 274 -8.79 -5.99 -9.31
CA ASN A 274 -9.57 -4.76 -9.40
C ASN A 274 -9.43 -4.08 -10.77
N GLU A 275 -10.34 -3.16 -11.08
CA GLU A 275 -10.23 -2.21 -12.19
C GLU A 275 -9.83 -0.82 -11.69
N PHE A 276 -8.97 -0.13 -12.43
CA PHE A 276 -8.57 1.25 -12.12
C PHE A 276 -9.48 2.29 -12.80
N TYR A 277 -9.88 3.30 -12.04
CA TYR A 277 -10.56 4.51 -12.53
C TYR A 277 -10.09 5.75 -11.76
N ALA A 278 -9.25 6.58 -12.37
CA ALA A 278 -8.65 7.78 -11.75
C ALA A 278 -9.65 8.86 -11.27
N SER A 279 -10.86 8.93 -11.86
CA SER A 279 -11.77 10.07 -11.68
C SER A 279 -13.25 9.71 -11.45
N GLN A 280 -13.54 8.43 -11.16
CA GLN A 280 -14.88 7.96 -10.87
C GLN A 280 -14.88 6.75 -9.92
N ALA A 281 -16.06 6.42 -9.42
CA ALA A 281 -16.36 5.18 -8.71
C ALA A 281 -16.62 4.02 -9.69
N ASP A 282 -17.13 2.92 -9.14
CA ASP A 282 -17.81 1.82 -9.82
C ASP A 282 -16.87 0.90 -10.64
N GLY A 283 -15.59 0.89 -10.30
CA GLY A 283 -14.64 -0.14 -10.74
C GLY A 283 -15.01 -1.51 -10.20
N ARG A 284 -14.87 -2.56 -11.03
CA ARG A 284 -15.14 -3.93 -10.59
C ARG A 284 -14.00 -4.48 -9.72
N ILE A 285 -14.38 -5.33 -8.79
CA ILE A 285 -13.51 -6.30 -8.11
C ILE A 285 -13.96 -7.69 -8.55
N VAL A 286 -13.05 -8.56 -9.00
CA VAL A 286 -13.38 -9.88 -9.56
C VAL A 286 -12.60 -10.98 -8.84
N ARG A 287 -13.27 -12.10 -8.52
CA ARG A 287 -12.66 -13.29 -7.90
C ARG A 287 -12.57 -14.44 -8.90
N TRP A 288 -11.36 -14.79 -9.28
CA TRP A 288 -11.03 -15.87 -10.22
C TRP A 288 -10.65 -17.14 -9.44
N PRO A 289 -11.21 -18.32 -9.76
CA PRO A 289 -10.88 -19.56 -9.06
C PRO A 289 -9.44 -19.98 -9.36
N PHE A 290 -8.76 -20.58 -8.39
CA PHE A 290 -7.32 -20.83 -8.46
C PHE A 290 -6.95 -22.23 -7.93
N ASP A 291 -6.32 -23.03 -8.78
CA ASP A 291 -5.88 -24.37 -8.42
C ASP A 291 -4.55 -24.29 -7.65
N THR A 292 -4.65 -24.41 -6.33
CA THR A 292 -3.50 -24.41 -5.40
C THR A 292 -2.59 -25.64 -5.55
N SER A 293 -2.94 -26.64 -6.37
CA SER A 293 -2.07 -27.78 -6.69
C SER A 293 -1.14 -27.55 -7.89
N THR A 294 -1.53 -26.69 -8.84
CA THR A 294 -0.69 -26.24 -9.97
C THR A 294 -0.15 -24.82 -9.79
N GLY A 295 -0.79 -24.01 -8.95
CA GLY A 295 -0.49 -22.60 -8.72
C GLY A 295 -0.93 -21.71 -9.89
N LEU A 296 -2.05 -22.02 -10.51
CA LEU A 296 -2.57 -21.38 -11.73
C LEU A 296 -4.09 -21.14 -11.64
N PRO A 297 -4.66 -20.28 -12.50
CA PRO A 297 -6.12 -20.15 -12.64
C PRO A 297 -6.79 -21.50 -12.87
N GLN A 298 -7.86 -21.78 -12.14
CA GLN A 298 -8.57 -23.06 -12.20
C GLN A 298 -9.45 -23.12 -13.46
N ALA A 299 -9.12 -24.00 -14.39
CA ALA A 299 -9.85 -24.19 -15.62
C ALA A 299 -11.32 -24.64 -15.43
N ASP A 300 -12.19 -24.20 -16.33
CA ASP A 300 -13.61 -24.55 -16.37
C ASP A 300 -13.84 -26.07 -16.49
N SER A 301 -14.83 -26.60 -15.78
CA SER A 301 -15.12 -28.04 -15.79
C SER A 301 -15.58 -28.53 -17.18
N GLY A 302 -14.81 -29.45 -17.77
CA GLY A 302 -15.06 -29.93 -19.14
C GLY A 302 -14.42 -29.08 -20.24
N SER A 303 -13.58 -28.09 -19.89
CA SER A 303 -12.51 -27.64 -20.77
C SER A 303 -11.49 -28.77 -21.03
N ASP A 304 -10.58 -28.56 -21.98
CA ASP A 304 -9.45 -29.49 -22.16
C ASP A 304 -8.62 -29.57 -20.87
N THR A 305 -8.18 -30.77 -20.50
CA THR A 305 -7.43 -31.04 -19.25
C THR A 305 -5.99 -30.51 -19.26
N THR A 306 -5.69 -29.61 -20.19
CA THR A 306 -4.41 -28.93 -20.33
C THR A 306 -4.25 -27.87 -19.23
N VAL A 307 -3.06 -27.86 -18.63
CA VAL A 307 -2.68 -26.90 -17.58
C VAL A 307 -2.83 -25.47 -18.11
N GLY A 308 -3.62 -24.65 -17.40
CA GLY A 308 -3.90 -23.26 -17.79
C GLY A 308 -5.03 -23.07 -18.80
N ALA A 309 -5.92 -24.05 -19.02
CA ALA A 309 -7.15 -23.82 -19.78
C ALA A 309 -8.06 -22.74 -19.12
N ALA A 310 -9.00 -22.19 -19.90
CA ALA A 310 -9.73 -20.97 -19.52
C ALA A 310 -10.60 -21.11 -18.26
N ALA A 311 -10.69 -20.04 -17.46
CA ALA A 311 -11.37 -19.99 -16.16
C ALA A 311 -12.50 -18.94 -16.14
N THR A 312 -13.65 -19.27 -15.54
CA THR A 312 -14.74 -18.31 -15.23
C THR A 312 -14.51 -17.62 -13.88
N ALA A 313 -14.82 -16.33 -13.77
CA ALA A 313 -14.96 -15.70 -12.45
C ALA A 313 -16.05 -16.40 -11.59
N THR A 314 -15.83 -16.46 -10.28
CA THR A 314 -16.77 -17.07 -9.31
C THR A 314 -17.67 -16.04 -8.64
N ALA A 315 -17.18 -14.80 -8.50
CA ALA A 315 -17.92 -13.67 -7.97
C ALA A 315 -17.28 -12.36 -8.48
N ALA A 316 -18.06 -11.28 -8.49
CA ALA A 316 -17.56 -9.94 -8.69
C ALA A 316 -18.41 -8.91 -7.94
N TRP A 317 -17.86 -7.72 -7.72
CA TRP A 317 -18.50 -6.61 -7.03
C TRP A 317 -18.23 -5.29 -7.76
N VAL A 318 -19.13 -4.31 -7.60
CA VAL A 318 -18.92 -2.91 -7.98
C VAL A 318 -18.44 -2.15 -6.73
N SER A 319 -17.28 -1.52 -6.82
CA SER A 319 -16.65 -0.79 -5.71
C SER A 319 -16.85 0.72 -5.82
N PRO A 320 -17.28 1.40 -4.74
CA PRO A 320 -17.39 2.86 -4.73
C PRO A 320 -16.06 3.57 -4.44
N VAL A 321 -14.96 2.83 -4.24
CA VAL A 321 -13.62 3.37 -4.03
C VAL A 321 -13.06 3.90 -5.36
N TRP A 322 -12.54 5.12 -5.36
CA TRP A 322 -11.94 5.76 -6.55
C TRP A 322 -10.46 5.39 -6.65
N ALA A 323 -9.92 5.35 -7.88
CA ALA A 323 -8.51 5.07 -8.15
C ALA A 323 -8.01 3.80 -7.41
N MET A 324 -8.73 2.68 -7.53
CA MET A 324 -8.31 1.42 -6.94
C MET A 324 -7.07 0.87 -7.63
N GLN A 325 -5.98 0.71 -6.86
CA GLN A 325 -4.69 0.17 -7.34
C GLN A 325 -4.40 -1.25 -6.85
N GLY A 326 -5.18 -1.73 -5.88
CA GLY A 326 -5.00 -3.06 -5.32
C GLY A 326 -6.20 -3.48 -4.49
N VAL A 327 -6.47 -4.78 -4.49
CA VAL A 327 -7.50 -5.41 -3.66
C VAL A 327 -7.00 -6.74 -3.14
N LEU A 328 -7.32 -7.03 -1.87
CA LEU A 328 -7.22 -8.37 -1.32
C LEU A 328 -8.42 -8.73 -0.47
N TYR A 329 -8.61 -10.04 -0.27
CA TYR A 329 -9.63 -10.59 0.62
C TYR A 329 -8.97 -11.45 1.69
N ALA A 330 -9.10 -11.05 2.95
CA ALA A 330 -8.54 -11.75 4.10
C ALA A 330 -9.42 -11.51 5.34
N LYS A 331 -9.48 -12.48 6.25
CA LYS A 331 -10.27 -12.42 7.50
C LYS A 331 -11.73 -12.02 7.24
N GLY A 332 -12.35 -12.64 6.24
CA GLY A 332 -13.73 -12.35 5.83
C GLY A 332 -13.96 -10.95 5.20
N THR A 333 -12.91 -10.16 4.97
CA THR A 333 -12.98 -8.72 4.70
C THR A 333 -12.19 -8.36 3.44
N PHE A 334 -12.75 -7.47 2.61
CA PHE A 334 -12.00 -6.83 1.52
C PHE A 334 -11.15 -5.69 2.07
N TYR A 335 -9.91 -5.60 1.63
CA TYR A 335 -9.01 -4.47 1.80
C TYR A 335 -8.68 -3.93 0.41
N ILE A 336 -8.84 -2.61 0.21
CA ILE A 336 -8.76 -1.96 -1.10
C ILE A 336 -7.84 -0.75 -0.98
N SER A 337 -6.70 -0.73 -1.68
CA SER A 337 -5.88 0.49 -1.82
C SER A 337 -6.47 1.40 -2.90
N GLY A 338 -6.62 2.68 -2.59
CA GLY A 338 -7.09 3.70 -3.53
C GLY A 338 -7.17 5.08 -2.91
N MET A 339 -7.82 6.03 -3.60
CA MET A 339 -7.85 7.44 -3.17
C MET A 339 -8.51 7.60 -1.80
N CYS A 340 -7.92 8.42 -0.92
CA CYS A 340 -8.55 8.84 0.33
C CYS A 340 -9.78 9.75 0.07
N PRO A 341 -10.80 9.73 0.96
CA PRO A 341 -11.82 10.76 0.99
C PRO A 341 -11.20 12.14 1.20
N GLY A 342 -11.71 13.19 0.54
CA GLY A 342 -11.13 14.55 0.51
C GLY A 342 -11.11 15.33 1.85
N SER A 343 -11.32 14.66 2.98
CA SER A 343 -11.06 15.17 4.34
C SER A 343 -9.74 14.67 4.93
N PHE A 344 -9.03 13.76 4.24
CA PHE A 344 -7.68 13.32 4.62
C PHE A 344 -6.64 14.22 3.97
N ASP A 345 -6.01 15.07 4.78
CA ASP A 345 -4.75 15.74 4.43
C ASP A 345 -3.60 14.81 4.84
N THR A 346 -2.86 14.25 3.88
CA THR A 346 -1.65 13.44 4.16
C THR A 346 -0.43 14.31 4.49
N GLY A 347 -0.53 15.64 4.36
CA GLY A 347 0.52 16.61 4.67
C GLY A 347 1.74 16.58 3.73
N TYR A 348 1.77 15.66 2.76
CA TYR A 348 2.97 15.27 2.02
C TYR A 348 3.14 15.95 0.65
N ARG A 349 2.11 16.62 0.12
CA ARG A 349 2.22 17.43 -1.11
C ARG A 349 1.69 18.85 -0.90
N THR A 350 2.55 19.82 -1.24
CA THR A 350 2.22 21.26 -1.28
C THR A 350 1.29 21.64 -2.43
N THR A 351 1.05 20.70 -3.36
CA THR A 351 0.25 20.89 -4.58
C THR A 351 -0.73 19.72 -4.74
N PRO A 352 -2.05 19.95 -4.59
CA PRO A 352 -3.05 18.91 -4.81
C PRO A 352 -3.09 18.44 -6.27
N GLY A 353 -3.19 17.13 -6.46
CA GLY A 353 -3.48 16.48 -7.74
C GLY A 353 -4.63 15.48 -7.60
N ALA A 354 -4.99 14.82 -8.69
CA ALA A 354 -5.62 13.50 -8.59
C ALA A 354 -4.59 12.47 -8.11
N ASP A 355 -5.07 11.31 -7.65
CA ASP A 355 -4.28 10.11 -7.34
C ASP A 355 -3.25 10.22 -6.18
N THR A 356 -3.02 11.40 -5.60
CA THR A 356 -1.90 11.61 -4.66
C THR A 356 -2.05 10.87 -3.32
N SER A 357 -3.14 11.12 -2.60
CA SER A 357 -3.30 10.67 -1.21
C SER A 357 -4.00 9.32 -1.14
N ALA A 358 -3.28 8.29 -0.68
CA ALA A 358 -3.73 6.90 -0.70
C ALA A 358 -4.23 6.42 0.67
N CYS A 359 -5.31 5.66 0.65
CA CYS A 359 -5.95 5.04 1.80
C CYS A 359 -6.23 3.56 1.49
N VAL A 360 -6.12 2.71 2.52
CA VAL A 360 -6.71 1.37 2.48
C VAL A 360 -8.11 1.46 3.07
N HIS A 361 -9.10 1.03 2.30
CA HIS A 361 -10.50 0.94 2.68
C HIS A 361 -10.86 -0.50 3.01
N THR A 362 -11.74 -0.72 3.99
CA THR A 362 -12.29 -2.04 4.32
C THR A 362 -13.78 -2.13 4.08
N ALA A 363 -14.23 -3.29 3.60
CA ALA A 363 -15.64 -3.60 3.38
C ALA A 363 -15.92 -5.11 3.51
N THR A 364 -17.16 -5.46 3.85
CA THR A 364 -17.69 -6.80 3.54
C THR A 364 -18.72 -6.71 2.41
N SER A 365 -18.96 -7.80 1.68
CA SER A 365 -19.88 -7.83 0.54
C SER A 365 -21.26 -7.25 0.90
N GLY A 366 -21.70 -6.20 0.19
CA GLY A 366 -22.97 -5.51 0.42
C GLY A 366 -22.94 -4.40 1.49
N THR A 367 -21.78 -4.09 2.09
CA THR A 367 -21.61 -2.97 3.02
C THR A 367 -20.83 -1.81 2.39
N ALA A 368 -21.05 -0.58 2.87
CA ALA A 368 -20.30 0.58 2.39
C ALA A 368 -18.85 0.53 2.91
N PRO A 369 -17.83 0.75 2.05
CA PRO A 369 -16.44 0.79 2.50
C PRO A 369 -16.18 1.93 3.50
N SER A 370 -15.30 1.66 4.46
CA SER A 370 -14.78 2.66 5.41
C SER A 370 -13.26 2.69 5.32
N VAL A 371 -12.63 3.86 5.44
CA VAL A 371 -11.17 3.94 5.54
C VAL A 371 -10.72 3.15 6.77
N LEU A 372 -9.84 2.17 6.55
CA LEU A 372 -9.11 1.47 7.58
C LEU A 372 -7.94 2.35 8.03
N THR A 373 -7.02 2.67 7.12
CA THR A 373 -5.88 3.54 7.42
C THR A 373 -5.49 4.37 6.19
N ALA A 374 -4.94 5.56 6.43
CA ALA A 374 -4.10 6.20 5.43
C ALA A 374 -2.82 5.36 5.25
N VAL A 375 -2.28 5.37 4.04
CA VAL A 375 -1.05 4.67 3.64
C VAL A 375 -0.16 5.65 2.85
N PRO A 376 1.10 5.33 2.57
CA PRO A 376 1.98 6.22 1.79
C PRO A 376 1.36 6.62 0.44
N ASP A 377 1.49 7.90 0.08
CA ASP A 377 0.96 8.50 -1.17
C ASP A 377 1.33 7.64 -2.40
N MET A 378 0.39 7.44 -3.32
CA MET A 378 0.50 6.47 -4.45
C MET A 378 0.91 5.05 -4.01
N THR A 379 0.27 4.52 -2.98
CA THR A 379 0.25 3.06 -2.71
C THR A 379 -0.39 2.33 -3.89
N GLN A 380 0.29 1.30 -4.40
CA GLN A 380 -0.16 0.47 -5.51
C GLN A 380 -0.77 -0.85 -5.00
N ASN A 381 -0.29 -2.01 -5.47
CA ASN A 381 -0.81 -3.31 -5.07
C ASN A 381 -0.56 -3.61 -3.58
N ILE A 382 -1.45 -4.40 -2.97
CA ILE A 382 -1.36 -4.84 -1.57
C ILE A 382 -1.55 -6.36 -1.47
N ASP A 383 -0.85 -6.98 -0.53
CA ASP A 383 -0.86 -8.43 -0.32
C ASP A 383 -0.88 -8.80 1.18
N TYR A 384 -1.39 -9.99 1.53
CA TYR A 384 -1.58 -10.42 2.92
C TYR A 384 -0.63 -11.55 3.30
N ASP A 385 0.30 -11.23 4.20
CA ASP A 385 1.26 -12.17 4.77
C ASP A 385 0.67 -12.83 6.03
N ALA A 386 0.06 -14.01 5.85
CA ALA A 386 -0.49 -14.77 6.98
C ALA A 386 0.58 -15.38 7.91
N SER A 387 1.88 -15.28 7.58
CA SER A 387 2.96 -15.71 8.47
C SER A 387 3.27 -14.67 9.55
N THR A 388 3.03 -13.37 9.25
CA THR A 388 3.17 -12.26 10.21
C THR A 388 1.84 -11.66 10.67
N ASP A 389 0.72 -12.04 10.04
CA ASP A 389 -0.62 -11.44 10.23
C ASP A 389 -0.64 -9.94 9.92
N ARG A 390 -0.03 -9.57 8.78
CA ARG A 390 0.08 -8.18 8.31
C ARG A 390 -0.23 -8.08 6.82
N ILE A 391 -0.79 -6.95 6.42
CA ILE A 391 -0.93 -6.58 5.01
C ILE A 391 0.31 -5.75 4.66
N ARG A 392 0.89 -6.03 3.50
CA ARG A 392 2.04 -5.33 2.93
C ARG A 392 1.62 -4.60 1.65
N GLY A 393 2.35 -3.56 1.28
CA GLY A 393 2.12 -2.81 0.05
C GLY A 393 3.36 -2.05 -0.40
N VAL A 394 3.37 -1.63 -1.67
CA VAL A 394 4.44 -0.84 -2.29
C VAL A 394 3.92 0.53 -2.71
N SER A 395 4.80 1.55 -2.74
CA SER A 395 4.45 2.91 -3.19
C SER A 395 5.22 3.32 -4.45
N GLU A 396 4.53 3.88 -5.44
CA GLU A 396 5.14 4.33 -6.69
C GLU A 396 6.01 5.59 -6.54
N VAL A 397 5.66 6.50 -5.62
CA VAL A 397 6.21 7.86 -5.62
C VAL A 397 7.60 7.97 -5.00
N GLY A 398 8.58 8.32 -5.83
CA GLY A 398 9.78 9.06 -5.44
C GLY A 398 9.69 10.52 -5.90
N GLN A 399 9.82 11.51 -5.01
CA GLN A 399 9.72 12.93 -5.40
C GLN A 399 11.09 13.56 -5.69
N ALA A 400 11.44 13.62 -6.97
CA ALA A 400 12.68 14.16 -7.49
C ALA A 400 12.99 15.59 -6.98
N GLY A 401 13.98 15.71 -6.07
CA GLY A 401 14.49 17.00 -5.59
C GLY A 401 13.70 17.63 -4.44
N GLU A 402 12.66 16.97 -3.92
CA GLU A 402 12.08 17.31 -2.63
C GLU A 402 12.92 16.73 -1.48
N THR A 403 12.61 17.10 -0.23
CA THR A 403 13.34 16.54 0.93
C THR A 403 12.94 15.09 1.20
N TYR A 404 11.69 14.73 0.89
CA TYR A 404 11.07 13.40 0.95
C TYR A 404 9.88 13.36 -0.06
N PRO A 405 9.40 12.21 -0.54
CA PRO A 405 9.77 10.85 -0.17
C PRO A 405 10.53 10.06 -1.26
N GLU A 406 11.10 8.96 -0.79
CA GLU A 406 11.65 7.81 -1.52
C GLU A 406 10.52 6.78 -1.74
N ARG A 407 10.67 5.85 -2.67
CA ARG A 407 9.77 4.69 -2.83
C ARG A 407 10.02 3.69 -1.67
N LEU A 408 8.97 3.03 -1.19
CA LEU A 408 9.07 2.07 -0.08
C LEU A 408 8.24 0.79 -0.30
N VAL A 409 8.45 -0.17 0.60
CA VAL A 409 7.50 -1.23 0.95
C VAL A 409 7.12 -1.05 2.42
N PHE A 410 5.83 -1.04 2.70
CA PHE A 410 5.28 -0.83 4.04
C PHE A 410 4.40 -1.99 4.47
N ASP A 411 4.10 -2.05 5.77
CA ASP A 411 3.18 -3.02 6.33
C ASP A 411 2.22 -2.38 7.34
N PHE A 412 1.08 -3.03 7.59
CA PHE A 412 0.10 -2.62 8.59
C PHE A 412 -0.69 -3.83 9.11
N ALA A 413 -1.24 -3.72 10.31
CA ALA A 413 -2.11 -4.75 10.86
C ALA A 413 -3.48 -4.73 10.13
N PRO A 414 -4.13 -5.89 9.87
CA PRO A 414 -5.50 -5.94 9.32
C PRO A 414 -6.56 -5.27 10.20
N THR A 415 -6.18 -4.89 11.43
CA THR A 415 -6.98 -4.19 12.45
C THR A 415 -6.58 -2.72 12.65
N ALA A 416 -5.67 -2.16 11.86
CA ALA A 416 -5.17 -0.78 11.95
C ALA A 416 -6.28 0.25 11.67
N ARG A 417 -7.01 0.69 12.71
CA ARG A 417 -8.20 1.54 12.56
C ARG A 417 -7.88 2.99 12.17
N ALA A 418 -8.87 3.67 11.59
CA ALA A 418 -8.78 5.08 11.28
C ALA A 418 -8.61 5.88 12.57
N ILE A 419 -7.42 6.45 12.75
CA ILE A 419 -7.02 7.04 14.02
C ILE A 419 -7.63 8.44 14.14
N THR A 420 -8.78 8.52 14.81
CA THR A 420 -9.38 9.79 15.23
C THR A 420 -8.47 10.47 16.25
N THR A 421 -7.59 11.35 15.75
CA THR A 421 -6.67 12.11 16.59
C THR A 421 -7.38 13.27 17.31
N VAL A 422 -6.79 13.67 18.42
CA VAL A 422 -7.14 14.86 19.20
C VAL A 422 -5.87 15.63 19.52
N ARG A 423 -5.93 16.96 19.45
CA ARG A 423 -4.90 17.82 20.04
C ARG A 423 -5.29 18.06 21.50
N LEU A 424 -4.40 17.69 22.42
CA LEU A 424 -4.60 17.86 23.86
C LEU A 424 -4.10 19.24 24.27
N ARG A 425 -5.01 20.20 24.46
CA ARG A 425 -4.70 21.57 24.88
C ARG A 425 -4.91 21.75 26.39
N ASN A 426 -3.89 22.19 27.12
CA ASN A 426 -4.02 22.50 28.54
C ASN A 426 -5.03 23.65 28.75
N ALA A 427 -5.95 23.51 29.71
CA ALA A 427 -7.02 24.47 29.92
C ALA A 427 -6.52 25.78 30.59
N GLY A 428 -5.43 25.71 31.37
CA GLY A 428 -4.83 26.87 32.03
C GLY A 428 -3.91 27.68 31.12
N THR A 429 -3.07 27.02 30.30
CA THR A 429 -2.08 27.71 29.45
C THR A 429 -2.53 27.93 28.01
N GLY A 430 -3.54 27.20 27.53
CA GLY A 430 -3.99 27.24 26.13
C GLY A 430 -3.03 26.60 25.13
N LYS A 431 -1.98 25.91 25.58
CA LYS A 431 -0.95 25.27 24.73
C LYS A 431 -1.18 23.77 24.57
N CYS A 432 -0.68 23.20 23.48
CA CYS A 432 -0.88 21.81 23.07
C CYS A 432 0.27 20.91 23.56
N LEU A 433 -0.08 19.71 24.04
CA LEU A 433 0.86 18.65 24.42
C LEU A 433 1.68 18.24 23.19
N THR A 434 3.01 18.29 23.28
CA THR A 434 3.94 18.16 22.14
C THR A 434 5.26 17.50 22.60
N PRO A 435 5.75 16.43 21.94
CA PRO A 435 7.10 15.92 22.17
C PRO A 435 8.16 17.00 21.91
N TYR A 436 9.17 17.10 22.77
CA TYR A 436 10.21 18.12 22.63
C TYR A 436 10.90 18.03 21.27
N GLY A 437 11.03 19.17 20.61
CA GLY A 437 11.59 19.26 19.25
C GLY A 437 10.75 18.61 18.14
N SER A 438 9.56 18.06 18.44
CA SER A 438 8.85 17.11 17.55
C SER A 438 9.71 15.89 17.21
N SER A 439 10.27 15.24 18.23
CA SER A 439 11.15 14.07 18.12
C SER A 439 10.38 12.74 18.03
N LEU A 440 10.84 11.82 17.17
CA LEU A 440 10.46 10.40 17.17
C LEU A 440 10.81 9.64 18.46
N ASN A 441 11.87 10.01 19.16
CA ASN A 441 12.66 9.01 19.90
C ASN A 441 12.07 8.60 21.26
N ASN A 442 12.40 7.38 21.69
CA ASN A 442 12.16 6.93 23.07
C ASN A 442 12.90 7.86 24.04
N GLY A 443 12.23 8.28 25.11
CA GLY A 443 12.80 9.18 26.10
C GLY A 443 12.84 10.64 25.67
N ALA A 444 12.18 11.02 24.57
CA ALA A 444 11.88 12.42 24.33
C ALA A 444 10.87 12.92 25.39
N ASP A 445 11.23 14.01 26.07
CA ASP A 445 10.35 14.69 27.02
C ASP A 445 9.10 15.22 26.32
N ILE A 446 7.95 15.11 26.99
CA ILE A 446 6.71 15.72 26.53
C ILE A 446 6.57 17.07 27.18
N THR A 447 6.27 18.07 26.37
CA THR A 447 6.19 19.48 26.76
C THR A 447 4.87 20.08 26.30
N GLN A 448 4.63 21.34 26.63
CA GLN A 448 3.64 22.16 25.94
C GLN A 448 4.25 23.05 24.85
N TRP A 449 3.51 23.30 23.79
CA TRP A 449 3.87 24.27 22.75
C TRP A 449 2.64 24.98 22.20
N ASP A 450 2.80 26.16 21.60
CA ASP A 450 1.72 26.79 20.84
C ASP A 450 1.09 25.82 19.84
N CYS A 451 -0.24 25.74 19.85
CA CYS A 451 -1.01 24.87 18.97
C CYS A 451 -0.84 25.35 17.51
N ASN A 452 -0.05 24.61 16.73
CA ASN A 452 0.52 25.03 15.45
C ASN A 452 0.12 24.14 14.26
N GLY A 453 -0.72 23.13 14.48
CA GLY A 453 -1.28 22.26 13.45
C GLY A 453 -0.49 20.99 13.15
N LYS A 454 0.78 20.88 13.58
CA LYS A 454 1.65 19.74 13.24
C LYS A 454 1.17 18.41 13.84
N SER A 455 1.52 17.33 13.15
CA SER A 455 1.30 15.93 13.55
C SER A 455 1.84 15.60 14.96
N ALA A 456 2.97 16.18 15.37
CA ALA A 456 3.51 16.04 16.73
C ALA A 456 2.54 16.41 17.86
N GLN A 457 1.56 17.27 17.58
CA GLN A 457 0.54 17.72 18.54
C GLN A 457 -0.75 16.89 18.48
N ASN A 458 -0.85 15.99 17.50
CA ASN A 458 -1.96 15.06 17.37
C ASN A 458 -1.65 13.83 18.23
N TRP A 459 -2.58 13.49 19.12
CA TRP A 459 -2.53 12.31 19.97
C TRP A 459 -3.76 11.46 19.71
N TYR A 460 -3.72 10.18 20.04
CA TYR A 460 -4.86 9.30 19.97
C TYR A 460 -4.90 8.34 21.14
N TRP A 461 -5.97 7.56 21.23
CA TRP A 461 -6.21 6.62 22.31
C TRP A 461 -6.32 5.21 21.76
N ASP A 462 -5.49 4.30 22.29
CA ASP A 462 -5.59 2.87 22.05
C ASP A 462 -5.90 2.17 23.38
N GLY A 463 -7.14 1.74 23.56
CA GLY A 463 -7.65 1.34 24.87
C GLY A 463 -7.53 2.47 25.90
N SER A 464 -6.63 2.28 26.87
CA SER A 464 -6.27 3.27 27.90
C SER A 464 -4.93 3.97 27.66
N GLU A 465 -4.18 3.63 26.62
CA GLU A 465 -2.94 4.32 26.26
C GLU A 465 -3.24 5.63 25.53
N ILE A 466 -2.41 6.65 25.79
CA ILE A 466 -2.38 7.89 25.00
C ILE A 466 -1.13 7.80 24.12
N ARG A 467 -1.31 7.66 22.81
CA ARG A 467 -0.18 7.53 21.87
C ARG A 467 -0.04 8.76 21.00
N ASN A 468 1.20 9.15 20.70
CA ASN A 468 1.46 10.24 19.77
C ASN A 468 1.19 9.77 18.33
N PHE A 469 0.50 10.58 17.54
CA PHE A 469 0.18 10.23 16.16
C PHE A 469 1.42 10.22 15.26
N GLN A 470 2.39 11.10 15.50
CA GLN A 470 3.57 11.19 14.65
C GLN A 470 4.56 10.05 14.96
N SER A 471 4.80 9.75 16.24
CA SER A 471 5.84 8.80 16.66
C SER A 471 5.38 7.38 17.01
N ASN A 472 4.07 7.09 17.01
CA ASN A 472 3.46 5.82 17.48
C ASN A 472 3.91 5.38 18.89
N ARG A 473 4.25 6.33 19.76
CA ARG A 473 4.79 6.06 21.09
C ARG A 473 3.82 6.48 22.19
N CYS A 474 3.80 5.70 23.26
CA CYS A 474 2.96 5.91 24.41
C CYS A 474 3.50 7.07 25.25
N LEU A 475 2.60 8.00 25.60
CA LEU A 475 2.81 8.93 26.69
C LEU A 475 2.97 8.13 27.98
N THR A 476 4.11 8.26 28.64
CA THR A 476 4.45 7.48 29.82
C THR A 476 5.18 8.34 30.84
N VAL A 477 5.09 8.01 32.13
CA VAL A 477 5.87 8.70 33.17
C VAL A 477 7.27 8.10 33.21
N TYR A 478 8.30 8.94 33.12
CA TYR A 478 9.68 8.48 32.99
C TYR A 478 10.08 7.46 34.08
N GLY A 479 10.61 6.31 33.64
CA GLY A 479 11.00 5.19 34.51
C GLY A 479 9.86 4.58 35.33
N GLY A 480 8.59 4.84 34.97
CA GLY A 480 7.42 4.43 35.74
C GLY A 480 7.29 5.10 37.12
N SER A 481 7.98 6.23 37.33
CA SER A 481 8.08 6.91 38.63
C SER A 481 6.72 7.24 39.24
N THR A 482 6.60 7.11 40.57
CA THR A 482 5.42 7.52 41.35
C THR A 482 5.62 8.83 42.11
N THR A 483 6.76 9.50 41.92
CA THR A 483 7.09 10.77 42.59
C THR A 483 6.41 11.97 41.90
N PRO A 484 5.80 12.91 42.64
CA PRO A 484 5.34 14.18 42.07
C PRO A 484 6.49 14.94 41.39
N GLY A 485 6.20 15.54 40.24
CA GLY A 485 7.21 16.20 39.40
C GLY A 485 8.06 15.27 38.54
N ALA A 486 7.76 13.97 38.48
CA ALA A 486 8.30 13.11 37.43
C ALA A 486 7.81 13.57 36.05
N VAL A 487 8.73 13.67 35.09
CA VAL A 487 8.48 14.10 33.71
C VAL A 487 7.72 13.03 32.94
N ALA A 488 6.79 13.46 32.08
CA ALA A 488 6.16 12.62 31.08
C ALA A 488 7.04 12.58 29.82
N THR A 489 7.34 11.39 29.33
CA THR A 489 8.12 11.13 28.12
C THR A 489 7.28 10.32 27.14
N GLN A 490 7.79 10.07 25.93
CA GLN A 490 7.24 9.01 25.06
C GLN A 490 8.14 7.77 25.04
N TRP A 491 7.55 6.59 24.88
CA TRP A 491 8.29 5.33 24.73
C TRP A 491 7.58 4.33 23.79
N THR A 492 8.32 3.33 23.31
CA THR A 492 7.75 2.17 22.62
C THR A 492 6.78 1.47 23.58
N CYS A 493 5.51 1.40 23.21
CA CYS A 493 4.47 0.86 24.08
C CYS A 493 4.74 -0.62 24.45
N ASP A 494 4.70 -0.94 25.74
CA ASP A 494 4.80 -2.29 26.30
C ASP A 494 3.54 -2.71 27.08
N GLY A 495 2.56 -1.80 27.21
CA GLY A 495 1.32 -2.03 27.96
C GLY A 495 1.46 -1.78 29.46
N GLY A 496 2.64 -1.33 29.92
CA GLY A 496 2.96 -1.07 31.31
C GLY A 496 2.03 -0.04 31.96
N THR A 497 1.83 -0.17 33.27
CA THR A 497 0.88 0.68 34.04
C THR A 497 1.17 2.18 33.95
N ALA A 498 2.42 2.57 33.66
CA ALA A 498 2.84 3.95 33.50
C ALA A 498 2.42 4.58 32.15
N GLU A 499 2.07 3.76 31.16
CA GLU A 499 1.60 4.16 29.82
C GLU A 499 0.08 4.29 29.75
N GLN A 500 -0.63 3.70 30.71
CA GLN A 500 -2.08 3.71 30.80
C GLN A 500 -2.56 5.01 31.46
N TRP A 501 -3.64 5.59 30.94
CA TRP A 501 -4.26 6.82 31.44
C TRP A 501 -5.77 6.68 31.57
N THR A 502 -6.36 7.37 32.54
CA THR A 502 -7.81 7.46 32.74
C THR A 502 -8.25 8.91 32.66
N ARG A 503 -9.27 9.20 31.85
CA ARG A 503 -9.90 10.53 31.77
C ARG A 503 -10.89 10.71 32.93
N VAL A 504 -10.72 11.79 33.69
CA VAL A 504 -11.65 12.21 34.76
C VAL A 504 -12.14 13.62 34.44
N ALA A 505 -13.44 13.87 34.58
CA ALA A 505 -14.03 15.18 34.27
C ALA A 505 -13.53 16.24 35.26
N ALA A 506 -13.06 17.38 34.74
CA ALA A 506 -12.42 18.44 35.51
C ALA A 506 -12.83 19.84 34.99
N SER A 507 -12.46 20.88 35.73
CA SER A 507 -12.70 22.28 35.35
C SER A 507 -12.21 22.56 33.92
N GLY A 508 -13.11 22.97 33.03
CA GLY A 508 -12.81 23.30 31.64
C GLY A 508 -12.45 22.13 30.71
N GLY A 509 -12.36 20.87 31.18
CA GLY A 509 -11.82 19.78 30.36
C GLY A 509 -11.80 18.41 31.07
N SER A 510 -10.67 17.71 31.03
CA SER A 510 -10.48 16.45 31.75
C SER A 510 -9.06 16.31 32.28
N GLU A 511 -8.94 15.85 33.52
CA GLU A 511 -7.69 15.33 34.06
C GLU A 511 -7.30 14.04 33.35
N LEU A 512 -5.99 13.85 33.18
CA LEU A 512 -5.38 12.63 32.64
C LEU A 512 -4.65 11.93 33.78
N VAL A 513 -5.32 10.99 34.44
CA VAL A 513 -4.82 10.25 35.62
C VAL A 513 -3.95 9.08 35.16
N ASN A 514 -2.70 9.02 35.61
CA ASN A 514 -1.78 7.95 35.27
C ASN A 514 -2.16 6.62 35.96
N GLY A 515 -2.04 5.52 35.21
CA GLY A 515 -2.38 4.16 35.63
C GLY A 515 -1.51 3.63 36.76
N ASN A 516 -0.25 4.03 36.85
CA ASN A 516 0.68 3.57 37.88
C ASN A 516 0.62 4.43 39.14
N SER A 517 0.86 5.74 38.99
CA SER A 517 1.06 6.66 40.12
C SER A 517 -0.24 7.24 40.71
N LYS A 518 -1.35 7.12 39.99
CA LYS A 518 -2.65 7.78 40.28
C LYS A 518 -2.56 9.32 40.39
N GLN A 519 -1.53 9.91 39.79
CA GLN A 519 -1.34 11.35 39.66
C GLN A 519 -1.74 11.84 38.27
N CYS A 520 -1.99 13.14 38.14
CA CYS A 520 -2.53 13.76 36.94
C CYS A 520 -1.44 14.47 36.13
N LEU A 521 -1.56 14.40 34.80
CA LEU A 521 -0.69 15.14 33.87
C LEU A 521 -0.93 16.65 34.00
N THR A 522 0.12 17.41 34.32
CA THR A 522 0.11 18.86 34.49
C THR A 522 1.34 19.50 33.84
N VAL A 523 1.36 20.82 33.70
CA VAL A 523 2.52 21.58 33.21
C VAL A 523 3.41 21.98 34.38
N TYR A 524 4.71 21.70 34.29
CA TYR A 524 5.65 21.95 35.38
C TYR A 524 5.62 23.41 35.86
N GLY A 525 5.39 23.59 37.16
CA GLY A 525 5.29 24.91 37.80
C GLY A 525 4.17 25.82 37.28
N GLY A 526 3.21 25.28 36.53
CA GLY A 526 2.17 26.09 35.87
C GLY A 526 2.70 27.05 34.80
N SER A 527 3.90 26.79 34.24
CA SER A 527 4.54 27.72 33.30
C SER A 527 3.68 28.00 32.06
N GLY A 528 3.69 29.26 31.60
CA GLY A 528 3.08 29.67 30.32
C GLY A 528 4.02 29.61 29.11
N THR A 529 5.22 29.03 29.24
CA THR A 529 6.24 29.02 28.16
C THR A 529 6.15 27.80 27.24
N ASN A 530 6.50 27.97 25.96
CA ASN A 530 6.78 26.84 25.07
C ASN A 530 7.99 26.05 25.59
N GLY A 531 7.96 24.73 25.44
CA GLY A 531 9.02 23.84 25.94
C GLY A 531 9.07 23.73 27.46
N ALA A 532 7.98 24.08 28.16
CA ALA A 532 7.81 23.70 29.56
C ALA A 532 7.31 22.25 29.65
N ASP A 533 7.90 21.46 30.54
CA ASP A 533 7.66 20.02 30.63
C ASP A 533 6.25 19.68 31.13
N ALA A 534 5.69 18.61 30.57
CA ALA A 534 4.56 17.91 31.16
C ALA A 534 5.10 16.97 32.25
N THR A 535 4.48 17.01 33.42
CA THR A 535 4.86 16.24 34.62
C THR A 535 3.62 15.64 35.26
N GLN A 536 3.80 14.69 36.19
CA GLN A 536 2.70 14.25 37.04
C GLN A 536 2.66 15.01 38.38
N TRP A 537 1.46 15.27 38.90
CA TRP A 537 1.27 15.77 40.27
C TRP A 537 -0.05 15.27 40.88
N THR A 538 -0.24 15.48 42.18
CA THR A 538 -1.53 15.24 42.85
C THR A 538 -2.67 15.90 42.07
N CYS A 539 -3.69 15.12 41.71
CA CYS A 539 -4.86 15.60 40.97
C CYS A 539 -5.62 16.70 41.73
N ASP A 540 -6.10 17.70 40.98
CA ASP A 540 -6.97 18.77 41.44
C ASP A 540 -7.94 19.12 40.31
N THR A 541 -9.17 18.59 40.40
CA THR A 541 -10.22 18.81 39.39
C THR A 541 -10.69 20.27 39.30
N SER A 542 -10.25 21.16 40.19
CA SER A 542 -10.56 22.59 40.17
C SER A 542 -9.50 23.44 39.44
N ASP A 543 -8.25 22.97 39.34
CA ASP A 543 -7.16 23.69 38.67
C ASP A 543 -7.18 23.45 37.14
N PRO A 544 -7.37 24.50 36.30
CA PRO A 544 -7.30 24.34 34.85
C PRO A 544 -5.91 23.94 34.34
N LEU A 545 -4.83 24.09 35.11
CA LEU A 545 -3.49 23.59 34.75
C LEU A 545 -3.39 22.05 34.76
N HIS A 546 -4.25 21.38 35.53
CA HIS A 546 -4.31 19.91 35.60
C HIS A 546 -5.28 19.32 34.55
N SER A 547 -6.02 20.20 33.86
CA SER A 547 -7.11 19.86 32.95
C SER A 547 -6.71 20.01 31.48
N TRP A 548 -7.07 19.03 30.65
CA TRP A 548 -6.78 18.99 29.22
C TRP A 548 -8.06 18.94 28.39
N VAL A 549 -8.10 19.79 27.37
CA VAL A 549 -9.17 19.90 26.38
C VAL A 549 -8.73 19.18 25.11
N GLY A 550 -9.27 17.98 24.89
CA GLY A 550 -9.15 17.30 23.59
C GLY A 550 -10.05 17.98 22.56
N TYR A 551 -9.49 18.37 21.42
CA TYR A 551 -10.26 18.79 20.25
C TYR A 551 -9.72 18.10 18.99
N THR A 552 -10.60 17.74 18.06
CA THR A 552 -10.19 17.20 16.75
C THR A 552 -9.41 18.27 15.96
N PRO A 553 -8.40 17.86 15.16
CA PRO A 553 -7.58 18.76 14.35
C PRO A 553 -8.28 19.85 13.53
#